data_AF-I4YF20-F1
#
_entry.id   AF-I4YF20-F1
#
_cell.length_a   1.000
_cell.length_b   1.000
_cell.length_c   1.000
_cell.angle_alpha   90.00
_cell.angle_beta   90.00
_cell.angle_gamma   90.00
#
_symmetry.space_group_name_H-M   'P 1'
#
loop_
_entity.id
_entity.type
_entity.pdbx_description
1 polymer ?
#
loop_
_entity_poly.entity_id
_entity_poly.type
_entity_poly.pdbx_seq_one_letter_code
_entity_poly.pdbx_strand_id
1 'polypeptide(L)'
;MQPVDAYDVEVKPDGLIYLPEIKYRRILNKAFGPGGWGLAPRTSVQVDSKIVSREYALVCGGRLFSIARGEQEYFDPAGISTATEAAKSNALMRCCKDLGVASELWDPRFIREFKAKHAIEYSPVYPSYLTLDPRKKLWRRKDSPKLTYPYKEV
;
A
#
# COMPACT_ATOMS: atom_id res chain seq x y z
N MET A 1 -14.90 15.53 3.12
CA MET A 1 -13.97 14.39 2.98
C MET A 1 -14.20 13.46 4.16
N GLN A 2 -14.38 12.17 3.92
CA GLN A 2 -14.60 11.20 5.01
C GLN A 2 -13.24 10.76 5.55
N PRO A 3 -12.98 10.85 6.87
CA PRO A 3 -11.74 10.36 7.47
C PRO A 3 -11.63 8.84 7.32
N VAL A 4 -10.40 8.35 7.21
CA VAL A 4 -10.08 6.93 7.19
C VAL A 4 -10.40 6.32 8.56
N ASP A 5 -10.99 5.13 8.56
CA ASP A 5 -11.12 4.37 9.79
C ASP A 5 -9.74 3.92 10.24
N ALA A 6 -9.34 4.29 11.46
CA ALA A 6 -8.07 3.90 12.04
C ALA A 6 -7.91 2.36 12.10
N TYR A 7 -9.02 1.61 12.22
CA TYR A 7 -8.98 0.15 12.20
C TYR A 7 -8.63 -0.43 10.83
N ASP A 8 -8.78 0.35 9.76
CA ASP A 8 -8.48 -0.08 8.40
C ASP A 8 -7.03 0.22 7.99
N VAL A 9 -6.28 0.97 8.80
CA VAL A 9 -4.90 1.38 8.50
C VAL A 9 -3.91 0.36 9.03
N GLU A 10 -3.10 -0.20 8.14
CA GLU A 10 -2.07 -1.18 8.45
C GLU A 10 -0.69 -0.53 8.66
N VAL A 11 0.17 -1.23 9.42
CA VAL A 11 1.53 -0.80 9.72
C VAL A 11 2.52 -1.83 9.19
N LYS A 12 3.40 -1.42 8.29
CA LYS A 12 4.50 -2.25 7.81
C LYS A 12 5.61 -2.37 8.89
N PRO A 13 6.46 -3.41 8.81
CA PRO A 13 7.59 -3.58 9.72
C PRO A 13 8.58 -2.41 9.76
N ASP A 14 8.72 -1.66 8.66
CA ASP A 14 9.54 -0.45 8.57
C ASP A 14 8.88 0.79 9.22
N GLY A 15 7.65 0.66 9.71
CA GLY A 15 6.86 1.73 10.29
C GLY A 15 6.07 2.56 9.29
N LEU A 16 6.05 2.20 8.01
CA LEU A 16 5.18 2.88 7.05
C LEU A 16 3.72 2.46 7.30
N ILE A 17 2.83 3.45 7.45
CA ILE A 17 1.39 3.21 7.56
C ILE A 17 0.77 3.21 6.15
N TYR A 18 -0.19 2.33 5.90
CA TYR A 18 -0.86 2.25 4.61
C TYR A 18 -2.29 1.76 4.75
N LEU A 19 -3.15 2.19 3.83
CA LEU A 19 -4.48 1.62 3.68
C LEU A 19 -4.38 0.42 2.71
N PRO A 20 -4.90 -0.77 3.04
CA PRO A 20 -4.92 -1.90 2.12
C PRO A 20 -5.71 -1.60 0.84
N GLU A 21 -5.24 -2.12 -0.29
CA GLU A 21 -5.82 -1.89 -1.63
C GLU A 21 -7.34 -2.15 -1.69
N ILE A 22 -7.80 -3.22 -1.04
CA ILE A 22 -9.21 -3.60 -1.00
C ILE A 22 -10.10 -2.48 -0.44
N LYS A 23 -9.58 -1.66 0.48
CA LYS A 23 -10.33 -0.56 1.09
C LYS A 23 -10.58 0.56 0.08
N TYR A 24 -9.59 0.90 -0.75
CA TYR A 24 -9.80 1.84 -1.86
C TYR A 24 -10.90 1.37 -2.81
N ARG A 25 -10.89 0.08 -3.19
CA ARG A 25 -11.92 -0.50 -4.04
C ARG A 25 -13.31 -0.43 -3.42
N ARG A 26 -13.42 -0.71 -2.11
CA ARG A 26 -14.68 -0.60 -1.36
C ARG A 26 -15.18 0.84 -1.29
N ILE A 27 -14.29 1.81 -1.09
CA ILE A 27 -14.64 3.24 -1.09
C ILE A 27 -15.18 3.65 -2.47
N LEU A 28 -14.51 3.26 -3.56
CA LEU A 28 -14.98 3.54 -4.92
C LEU A 28 -16.30 2.82 -5.24
N ASN A 29 -16.46 1.55 -4.85
CA ASN A 29 -17.73 0.82 -5.00
C ASN A 29 -18.86 1.47 -4.20
N LYS A 30 -18.59 1.98 -3.00
CA LYS A 30 -19.60 2.69 -2.19
C LYS A 30 -19.97 4.04 -2.83
N ALA A 31 -19.01 4.74 -3.42
CA ALA A 31 -19.22 6.07 -4.01
C ALA A 31 -19.88 6.03 -5.40
N PHE A 32 -19.46 5.10 -6.27
CA PHE A 32 -19.88 5.05 -7.68
C PHE A 32 -20.71 3.82 -8.04
N GLY A 33 -20.83 2.85 -7.13
CA GLY A 33 -21.44 1.55 -7.42
C GLY A 33 -20.47 0.59 -8.14
N PRO A 34 -20.71 -0.73 -8.06
CA PRO A 34 -20.02 -1.70 -8.89
C PRO A 34 -20.20 -1.38 -10.38
N GLY A 35 -19.11 -1.34 -11.15
CA GLY A 35 -19.13 -0.97 -12.57
C GLY A 35 -19.20 0.54 -12.84
N GLY A 36 -19.40 1.37 -11.82
CA GLY A 36 -19.38 2.84 -11.92
C GLY A 36 -17.97 3.45 -11.96
N TRP A 37 -16.93 2.64 -11.81
CA TRP A 37 -15.54 3.07 -11.89
C TRP A 37 -14.64 1.99 -12.49
N GLY A 38 -13.47 2.38 -13.00
CA GLY A 38 -12.46 1.46 -13.50
C GLY A 38 -11.11 2.12 -13.76
N LEU A 39 -10.07 1.30 -13.86
CA LEU A 39 -8.75 1.73 -14.32
C LEU A 39 -8.58 1.36 -15.80
N ALA A 40 -8.51 2.36 -16.66
CA ALA A 40 -8.23 2.20 -18.07
C ALA A 40 -6.72 2.32 -18.33
N PRO A 41 -6.06 1.32 -18.93
CA PRO A 41 -4.65 1.47 -19.29
C PRO A 41 -4.47 2.54 -20.37
N ARG A 42 -3.42 3.36 -20.23
CA ARG A 42 -3.12 4.46 -21.16
C ARG A 42 -1.89 4.20 -22.02
N THR A 43 -0.98 3.36 -21.55
CA THR A 43 0.22 2.94 -22.28
C THR A 43 0.29 1.43 -22.41
N SER A 44 1.21 0.94 -23.25
CA SER A 44 1.68 -0.43 -23.16
C SER A 44 2.39 -0.68 -21.82
N VAL A 45 2.47 -1.94 -21.42
CA VAL A 45 3.26 -2.35 -20.26
C VAL A 45 4.75 -2.13 -20.60
N GLN A 46 5.45 -1.37 -19.77
CA GLN A 46 6.89 -1.20 -19.84
C GLN A 46 7.54 -2.20 -18.89
N VAL A 47 8.27 -3.16 -19.45
CA VAL A 47 9.00 -4.17 -18.70
C VAL A 47 10.48 -3.83 -18.81
N ASP A 48 11.09 -3.50 -17.68
CA ASP A 48 12.54 -3.36 -17.52
C ASP A 48 13.04 -4.53 -16.65
N SER A 49 14.35 -4.75 -16.61
CA SER A 49 15.03 -5.90 -15.99
C SER A 49 14.52 -6.34 -14.62
N LYS A 50 14.03 -5.41 -13.79
CA LYS A 50 13.53 -5.69 -12.43
C LYS A 50 12.21 -4.99 -12.09
N ILE A 51 11.60 -4.27 -13.03
CA ILE A 51 10.42 -3.46 -12.76
C ILE A 51 9.44 -3.49 -13.92
N VAL A 52 8.17 -3.64 -13.60
CA VAL A 52 7.06 -3.45 -14.52
C VAL A 52 6.41 -2.12 -14.19
N SER A 53 6.16 -1.29 -15.21
CA SER A 53 5.42 -0.05 -15.04
C SER A 53 4.40 0.17 -16.16
N ARG A 54 3.30 0.86 -15.82
CA ARG A 54 2.26 1.22 -16.79
C ARG A 54 1.45 2.40 -16.29
N GLU A 55 1.01 3.27 -17.21
CA GLU A 55 0.08 4.35 -16.89
C GLU A 55 -1.37 3.86 -16.93
N TYR A 56 -2.13 4.24 -15.91
CA TYR A 56 -3.56 3.98 -15.80
C TYR A 56 -4.32 5.28 -15.55
N ALA A 57 -5.49 5.37 -16.16
CA ALA A 57 -6.48 6.41 -15.92
C ALA A 57 -7.58 5.86 -15.03
N LEU A 58 -7.85 6.53 -13.91
CA LEU A 58 -9.05 6.29 -13.13
C LEU A 58 -10.22 6.99 -13.80
N VAL A 59 -11.22 6.20 -14.20
CA VAL A 59 -12.47 6.66 -14.78
C VAL A 59 -13.59 6.35 -13.80
N CYS A 60 -14.40 7.33 -13.43
CA CYS A 60 -15.59 7.14 -12.60
C CYS A 60 -16.78 7.84 -13.27
N GLY A 61 -17.94 7.18 -13.34
CA GLY A 61 -19.14 7.73 -13.97
C GLY A 61 -18.95 8.22 -15.42
N GLY A 62 -18.05 7.57 -16.17
CA GLY A 62 -17.71 7.96 -17.55
C GLY A 62 -16.77 9.16 -17.68
N ARG A 63 -16.23 9.69 -16.58
CA ARG A 63 -15.30 10.83 -16.58
C ARG A 63 -13.91 10.40 -16.17
N LEU A 64 -12.91 10.94 -16.86
CA LEU A 64 -11.51 10.83 -16.46
C LEU A 64 -11.30 11.67 -15.19
N PHE A 65 -10.81 11.04 -14.12
CA PHE A 65 -10.54 11.71 -12.84
C PHE A 65 -9.06 11.97 -12.60
N SER A 66 -8.23 10.93 -12.72
CA SER A 66 -6.78 11.03 -12.48
C SER A 66 -6.03 10.04 -13.37
N ILE A 67 -4.78 10.36 -13.68
CA ILE A 67 -3.84 9.50 -14.38
C ILE A 67 -2.63 9.32 -13.47
N ALA A 68 -2.27 8.07 -13.22
CA ALA A 68 -1.07 7.75 -12.47
C ALA A 68 -0.33 6.58 -13.10
N ARG A 69 1.00 6.60 -12.95
CA ARG A 69 1.86 5.46 -13.27
C ARG A 69 1.93 4.53 -12.07
N GLY A 70 1.54 3.28 -12.29
CA GLY A 70 1.76 2.20 -11.34
C GLY A 70 3.00 1.42 -11.71
N GLU A 71 3.71 0.96 -10.70
CA GLU A 71 4.95 0.21 -10.87
C GLU A 71 5.06 -0.91 -9.83
N GLN A 72 5.76 -1.96 -10.19
CA GLN A 72 6.03 -3.09 -9.31
C GLN A 72 7.36 -3.73 -9.67
N GLU A 73 8.21 -3.93 -8.67
CA GLU A 73 9.44 -4.70 -8.81
C GLU A 73 9.16 -6.21 -8.86
N TYR A 74 9.97 -6.92 -9.64
CA TYR A 74 9.93 -8.38 -9.75
C TYR A 74 11.35 -8.95 -9.77
N PHE A 75 11.51 -10.19 -9.30
CA PHE A 75 12.81 -10.85 -9.19
C PHE A 75 13.02 -11.94 -10.24
N ASP A 76 11.95 -12.61 -10.65
CA ASP A 76 11.94 -13.67 -11.66
C ASP A 76 11.06 -13.23 -12.84
N PRO A 77 11.53 -13.31 -14.09
CA PRO A 77 10.72 -13.08 -15.28
C PRO A 77 9.39 -13.86 -15.32
N ALA A 78 9.32 -15.06 -14.72
CA ALA A 78 8.05 -15.80 -14.59
C ALA A 78 6.98 -15.03 -13.78
N GLY A 79 7.40 -14.07 -12.95
CA GLY A 79 6.54 -13.20 -12.13
C GLY A 79 6.02 -11.94 -12.82
N ILE A 80 6.33 -11.69 -14.10
CA ILE A 80 5.94 -10.45 -14.81
C ILE A 80 4.41 -10.25 -14.82
N SER A 81 3.63 -11.33 -14.96
CA SER A 81 2.17 -11.28 -14.95
C SER A 81 1.63 -10.77 -13.61
N THR A 82 2.10 -11.35 -12.51
CA THR A 82 1.78 -10.93 -11.14
C THR A 82 2.23 -9.49 -10.88
N ALA A 83 3.43 -9.13 -11.34
CA ALA A 83 3.94 -7.77 -11.21
C ALA A 83 3.08 -6.75 -11.98
N THR A 84 2.55 -7.14 -13.13
CA THR A 84 1.65 -6.28 -13.93
C THR A 84 0.33 -6.00 -13.20
N GLU A 85 -0.27 -7.02 -12.55
CA GLU A 85 -1.48 -6.80 -11.74
C GLU A 85 -1.19 -5.97 -10.48
N ALA A 86 -0.04 -6.19 -9.83
CA ALA A 86 0.38 -5.36 -8.71
C ALA A 86 0.65 -3.90 -9.11
N ALA A 87 1.23 -3.65 -10.28
CA ALA A 87 1.40 -2.29 -10.82
C ALA A 87 0.05 -1.60 -11.04
N LYS A 88 -0.97 -2.32 -11.53
CA LYS A 88 -2.34 -1.80 -11.65
C LYS A 88 -2.93 -1.39 -10.30
N SER A 89 -2.78 -2.24 -9.28
CA SER A 89 -3.19 -1.94 -7.91
C SER A 89 -2.44 -0.74 -7.31
N ASN A 90 -1.16 -0.63 -7.62
CA ASN A 90 -0.34 0.52 -7.23
C ASN A 90 -0.86 1.83 -7.83
N ALA A 91 -1.17 1.83 -9.13
CA ALA A 91 -1.76 2.98 -9.81
C ALA A 91 -3.11 3.39 -9.20
N LEU A 92 -3.94 2.41 -8.81
CA LEU A 92 -5.24 2.69 -8.17
C LEU A 92 -5.08 3.59 -6.95
N MET A 93 -4.17 3.22 -6.04
CA MET A 93 -3.95 3.96 -4.79
C MET A 93 -3.46 5.38 -5.07
N ARG A 94 -2.59 5.55 -6.08
CA ARG A 94 -2.09 6.86 -6.52
C ARG A 94 -3.23 7.73 -7.08
N CYS A 95 -4.05 7.20 -7.99
CA CYS A 95 -5.20 7.93 -8.51
C CYS A 95 -6.23 8.29 -7.42
N CYS A 96 -6.46 7.40 -6.46
CA CYS A 96 -7.36 7.64 -5.34
C CYS A 96 -6.87 8.75 -4.40
N LYS A 97 -5.55 9.00 -4.34
CA LYS A 97 -5.00 10.13 -3.59
C LYS A 97 -5.50 11.46 -4.14
N ASP A 98 -5.56 11.61 -5.46
CA ASP A 98 -6.06 12.84 -6.12
C ASP A 98 -7.56 13.05 -5.87
N LEU A 99 -8.31 11.97 -5.64
CA LEU A 99 -9.71 12.03 -5.20
C LEU A 99 -9.87 12.42 -3.71
N GLY A 100 -8.76 12.55 -2.98
CA GLY A 100 -8.78 12.77 -1.53
C GLY A 100 -9.16 11.52 -0.74
N VAL A 101 -8.91 10.31 -1.25
CA VAL A 101 -9.08 9.09 -0.45
C VAL A 101 -7.81 8.85 0.38
N ALA A 102 -7.98 8.70 1.69
CA ALA A 102 -6.90 8.38 2.63
C ALA A 102 -5.70 9.36 2.58
N SER A 103 -5.93 10.63 2.21
CA SER A 103 -4.84 11.61 2.09
C SER A 103 -4.16 11.90 3.43
N GLU A 104 -4.86 11.72 4.56
CA GLU A 104 -4.32 11.87 5.91
C GLU A 104 -3.17 10.90 6.23
N LEU A 105 -3.07 9.77 5.52
CA LEU A 105 -1.93 8.85 5.65
C LEU A 105 -0.60 9.47 5.21
N TRP A 106 -0.65 10.62 4.55
CA TRP A 106 0.51 11.40 4.15
C TRP A 106 0.75 12.63 5.05
N ASP A 107 -0.11 12.89 6.02
CA ASP A 107 0.08 13.98 6.99
C ASP A 107 1.04 13.53 8.11
N PRO A 108 2.21 14.19 8.28
CA PRO A 108 3.15 13.86 9.35
C PRO A 108 2.55 13.91 10.75
N ARG A 109 1.53 14.75 11.00
CA ARG A 109 0.84 14.83 12.30
C ARG A 109 -0.01 13.58 12.53
N PHE A 110 -0.85 13.22 11.55
CA PHE A 110 -1.65 12.00 11.59
C PHE A 110 -0.78 10.77 11.79
N ILE A 111 0.33 10.64 11.06
CA ILE A 111 1.25 9.50 11.17
C ILE A 111 1.78 9.36 12.61
N ARG A 112 2.19 10.47 13.24
CA ARG A 112 2.72 10.45 14.63
C ARG A 112 1.65 10.04 15.63
N GLU A 113 0.47 10.65 15.54
CA GLU A 113 -0.64 10.36 16.44
C GLU A 113 -1.15 8.93 16.28
N PHE A 114 -1.28 8.46 15.04
CA PHE A 114 -1.70 7.10 14.73
C PHE A 114 -0.69 6.09 15.29
N LYS A 115 0.61 6.30 15.07
CA LYS A 115 1.65 5.41 15.61
C LYS A 115 1.63 5.37 17.14
N ALA A 116 1.52 6.50 17.81
CA ALA A 116 1.45 6.56 19.26
C ALA A 116 0.24 5.78 19.82
N LYS A 117 -0.91 5.88 19.16
CA LYS A 117 -2.16 5.25 19.60
C LYS A 117 -2.27 3.77 19.20
N HIS A 118 -1.86 3.40 17.99
CA HIS A 118 -2.19 2.11 17.38
C HIS A 118 -0.98 1.23 17.02
N ALA A 119 0.26 1.76 17.04
CA ALA A 119 1.45 0.99 16.73
C ALA A 119 2.32 0.71 17.97
N ILE A 120 3.09 -0.37 17.93
CA ILE A 120 4.14 -0.70 18.90
C ILE A 120 5.45 -0.78 18.13
N GLU A 121 6.47 -0.15 18.71
CA GLU A 121 7.86 -0.31 18.33
C GLU A 121 8.45 -1.50 19.09
N TYR A 122 9.15 -2.39 18.38
CA TYR A 122 9.85 -3.52 19.01
C TYR A 122 11.24 -3.70 18.40
N SER A 123 12.14 -4.28 19.19
CA SER A 123 13.48 -4.66 18.74
C SER A 123 13.46 -6.16 18.42
N PRO A 124 13.63 -6.59 17.16
CA PRO A 124 13.69 -8.01 16.84
C PRO A 124 14.91 -8.68 17.47
N VAL A 125 14.75 -9.92 17.94
CA VAL A 125 15.88 -10.80 18.24
C VAL A 125 16.26 -11.55 16.99
N TYR A 126 17.45 -11.26 16.45
CA TYR A 126 17.95 -11.91 15.25
C TYR A 126 18.58 -13.27 15.61
N PRO A 127 18.23 -14.36 14.90
CA PRO A 127 19.03 -15.59 14.89
C PRO A 127 20.49 -15.30 14.52
N SER A 128 21.43 -16.00 15.13
CA SER A 128 22.88 -15.76 15.00
C SER A 128 23.44 -15.84 13.57
N TYR A 129 22.73 -16.45 12.62
CA TYR A 129 23.12 -16.56 11.22
C TYR A 129 22.60 -15.42 10.33
N LEU A 130 21.74 -14.52 10.84
CA LEU A 130 21.28 -13.35 10.09
C LEU A 130 22.15 -12.13 10.41
N THR A 131 22.86 -11.62 9.41
CA THR A 131 23.65 -10.36 9.46
C THR A 131 22.76 -9.12 9.32
N LEU A 132 21.66 -9.06 10.08
CA LEU A 132 20.81 -7.87 10.14
C LEU A 132 21.30 -6.92 11.24
N ASP A 133 21.20 -5.61 11.00
CA ASP A 133 21.59 -4.60 11.97
C ASP A 133 20.77 -4.75 13.26
N PRO A 134 21.39 -5.12 14.40
CA PRO A 134 20.70 -5.32 15.67
C PRO A 134 20.00 -4.06 16.20
N ARG A 135 20.25 -2.89 15.59
CA ARG A 135 19.62 -1.61 15.97
C ARG A 135 18.36 -1.28 15.17
N LYS A 136 17.98 -2.11 14.19
CA LYS A 136 16.81 -1.84 13.34
C LYS A 136 15.52 -2.08 14.11
N LYS A 137 14.93 -0.99 14.60
CA LYS A 137 13.60 -0.96 15.22
C LYS A 137 12.54 -1.33 14.19
N LEU A 138 11.66 -2.24 14.55
CA LEU A 138 10.54 -2.66 13.72
C LEU A 138 9.22 -2.20 14.35
N TRP A 139 8.20 -2.11 13.52
CA TRP A 139 6.87 -1.65 13.90
C TRP A 139 5.83 -2.71 13.61
N ARG A 140 4.78 -2.75 14.44
CA ARG A 140 3.54 -3.48 14.14
C ARG A 140 2.35 -2.76 14.74
N ARG A 141 1.14 -3.12 14.33
CA ARG A 141 -0.05 -2.68 15.05
C ARG A 141 -0.17 -3.39 16.41
N LYS A 142 -0.83 -2.72 17.35
CA LYS A 142 -1.12 -3.22 18.70
C LYS A 142 -1.99 -4.46 18.68
N ASP A 143 -2.98 -4.48 17.79
CA ASP A 143 -3.99 -5.53 17.63
C ASP A 143 -3.57 -6.65 16.67
N SER A 144 -2.48 -6.49 15.91
CA SER A 144 -1.93 -7.59 15.12
C SER A 144 -1.33 -8.67 16.01
N PRO A 145 -1.41 -9.95 15.58
CA PRO A 145 -0.71 -11.04 16.27
C PRO A 145 0.78 -10.73 16.36
N LYS A 146 1.42 -11.22 17.44
CA LYS A 146 2.87 -11.10 17.63
C LYS A 146 3.58 -11.66 16.40
N LEU A 147 4.66 -11.01 16.00
CA LEU A 147 5.43 -11.50 14.87
C LEU A 147 6.11 -12.82 15.24
N THR A 148 5.84 -13.81 14.40
CA THR A 148 6.50 -15.11 14.44
C THR A 148 7.79 -15.02 13.62
N TYR A 149 8.60 -16.07 13.65
CA TYR A 149 9.83 -16.22 12.85
C TYR A 149 9.74 -15.51 11.48
N PRO A 150 10.74 -14.71 11.07
CA PRO A 150 12.09 -14.58 11.64
C PRO A 150 12.23 -13.50 12.73
N TYR A 151 11.17 -12.74 13.02
CA TYR A 151 11.18 -11.62 13.96
C TYR A 151 10.45 -11.98 15.25
N LYS A 152 11.04 -12.86 16.06
CA LYS A 152 10.42 -13.27 17.32
C LYS A 152 10.48 -12.11 18.32
N GLU A 153 9.32 -11.66 18.77
CA GLU A 153 9.20 -10.70 19.89
C GLU A 153 9.62 -11.38 21.20
N VAL A 154 10.49 -10.71 21.98
CA VAL A 154 10.74 -11.03 23.40
C VAL A 154 9.85 -10.15 24.25
#